data_AF-A0A939QVA2-F1
#
_entry.id   AF-A0A939QVA2-F1
#
_cell.length_a   1.000
_cell.length_b   1.000
_cell.length_c   1.000
_cell.angle_alpha   90.00
_cell.angle_beta   90.00
_cell.angle_gamma   90.00
#
_symmetry.space_group_name_H-M   'P 1'
#
loop_
_entity.id
_entity.type
_entity.pdbx_description
1 polymer ?
#
loop_
_entity_poly.entity_id
_entity_poly.type
_entity_poly.pdbx_seq_one_letter_code
_entity_poly.pdbx_strand_id
1 'polypeptide(L)'
;MKSGLIAILVALVFSTPAAAAVSGYYDSVEKIGTILGSAQLANILHQAPIGMISNTGARKDGAQEWLVRTQECDLTVYLVPVLPDGPGKTTYSLEIPGTCD
;
A
#
# COMPACT_ATOMS: atom_id res chain seq x y z
N MET A 1 -42.84 -2.87 -27.95
CA MET A 1 -42.46 -3.82 -26.87
C MET A 1 -41.05 -4.39 -27.03
N LYS A 2 -40.56 -4.70 -28.25
CA LYS A 2 -39.21 -5.26 -28.48
C LYS A 2 -38.03 -4.34 -28.09
N SER A 3 -38.15 -3.01 -28.30
CA SER A 3 -37.06 -2.07 -28.00
C SER A 3 -36.79 -1.86 -26.51
N GLY A 4 -37.79 -2.07 -25.64
CA GLY A 4 -37.61 -1.94 -24.19
C GLY A 4 -36.81 -3.07 -23.57
N LEU A 5 -36.94 -4.29 -24.12
CA LEU A 5 -36.20 -5.46 -23.63
C LEU A 5 -34.70 -5.36 -23.91
N ILE A 6 -34.32 -4.77 -25.04
CA ILE A 6 -32.92 -4.58 -25.43
C ILE A 6 -32.25 -3.51 -24.55
N ALA A 7 -32.96 -2.43 -24.21
CA ALA A 7 -32.44 -1.38 -23.33
C ALA A 7 -32.15 -1.88 -21.91
N ILE A 8 -32.99 -2.79 -21.39
CA ILE A 8 -32.78 -3.41 -20.06
C ILE A 8 -31.57 -4.36 -20.08
N LEU A 9 -31.36 -5.10 -21.16
CA LEU A 9 -30.23 -6.02 -21.28
C LEU A 9 -28.88 -5.29 -21.32
N VAL A 10 -28.81 -4.12 -21.96
CA VAL A 10 -27.58 -3.30 -22.05
C VAL A 10 -27.22 -2.67 -20.70
N ALA A 11 -28.21 -2.29 -19.88
CA ALA A 11 -27.96 -1.70 -18.56
C ALA A 11 -27.34 -2.68 -17.55
N LEU A 12 -27.58 -3.98 -17.72
CA LEU A 12 -27.05 -5.03 -16.83
C LEU A 12 -25.59 -5.41 -17.10
N VAL A 13 -25.01 -5.00 -18.23
CA VAL A 13 -23.62 -5.36 -18.59
C VAL A 13 -22.59 -4.37 -18.00
N PHE A 14 -23.05 -3.20 -17.53
CA PHE A 14 -22.19 -2.16 -16.94
C PHE A 14 -22.17 -2.17 -15.40
N SER A 15 -22.82 -3.13 -14.74
CA SER A 15 -22.71 -3.33 -13.30
C SER A 15 -21.45 -4.13 -12.94
N THR A 16 -20.29 -3.77 -13.52
CA THR A 16 -19.03 -4.27 -12.97
C THR A 16 -18.94 -3.74 -11.54
N PRO A 17 -18.65 -4.60 -10.55
CA PRO A 17 -18.39 -4.11 -9.23
C PRO A 17 -17.21 -3.16 -9.39
N ALA A 18 -17.42 -1.88 -9.08
CA ALA A 18 -16.33 -0.98 -8.78
C ALA A 18 -15.67 -1.58 -7.54
N ALA A 19 -14.72 -2.51 -7.74
CA ALA A 19 -13.74 -2.84 -6.74
C ALA A 19 -13.19 -1.49 -6.34
N ALA A 20 -13.51 -1.05 -5.12
CA ALA A 20 -13.21 0.27 -4.62
C ALA A 20 -11.70 0.35 -4.43
N ALA A 21 -10.97 0.47 -5.54
CA ALA A 21 -9.57 0.79 -5.55
C ALA A 21 -9.48 2.16 -4.88
N VAL A 22 -8.91 2.16 -3.68
CA VAL A 22 -8.68 3.40 -2.94
C VAL A 22 -7.79 4.29 -3.81
N SER A 23 -8.00 5.60 -3.78
CA SER A 23 -7.15 6.50 -4.55
C SER A 23 -5.68 6.33 -4.14
N GLY A 24 -4.76 6.56 -5.07
CA GLY A 24 -3.32 6.45 -4.80
C GLY A 24 -2.85 7.31 -3.61
N TYR A 25 -3.55 8.41 -3.32
CA TYR A 25 -3.30 9.21 -2.12
C TYR A 25 -3.58 8.43 -0.84
N TYR A 26 -4.78 7.86 -0.68
CA TYR A 26 -5.15 7.12 0.54
C TYR A 26 -4.37 5.81 0.67
N ASP A 27 -4.03 5.19 -0.45
CA ASP A 27 -3.13 4.04 -0.50
C ASP A 27 -1.72 4.41 0.00
N SER A 28 -1.21 5.59 -0.38
CA SER A 28 0.06 6.11 0.14
C SER A 28 -0.01 6.43 1.63
N VAL A 29 -1.13 6.98 2.11
CA VAL A 29 -1.36 7.21 3.55
C VAL A 29 -1.30 5.89 4.32
N GLU A 30 -1.92 4.83 3.81
CA GLU A 30 -1.87 3.51 4.45
C GLU A 30 -0.43 2.98 4.53
N LYS A 31 0.31 3.08 3.42
CA LYS A 31 1.69 2.58 3.32
C LYS A 31 2.64 3.33 4.23
N ILE A 32 2.65 4.66 4.15
CA ILE A 32 3.50 5.52 4.98
C ILE A 32 3.07 5.37 6.45
N GLY A 33 1.78 5.29 6.74
CA GLY A 33 1.26 5.03 8.08
C GLY A 33 1.72 3.69 8.64
N THR A 34 1.75 2.64 7.82
CA THR A 34 2.27 1.32 8.21
C THR A 34 3.77 1.37 8.54
N ILE A 35 4.57 2.09 7.73
CA ILE A 35 6.00 2.30 7.98
C ILE A 35 6.19 3.05 9.31
N LEU A 36 5.54 4.20 9.46
CA LEU A 36 5.68 5.07 10.64
C LEU A 36 5.07 4.49 11.92
N GLY A 37 4.08 3.61 11.80
CA GLY A 37 3.44 2.93 12.92
C GLY A 37 4.24 1.76 13.50
N SER A 38 5.36 1.38 12.88
CA SER A 38 6.17 0.25 13.32
C SER A 38 7.11 0.60 14.48
N ALA A 39 6.83 0.03 15.65
CA ALA A 39 7.74 0.13 16.80
C ALA A 39 9.10 -0.52 16.53
N GLN A 40 9.13 -1.60 15.73
CA GLN A 40 10.37 -2.25 15.34
C GLN A 40 11.26 -1.31 14.51
N LEU A 41 10.66 -0.59 13.54
CA LEU A 41 11.39 0.39 12.73
C LEU A 41 11.91 1.53 13.61
N ALA A 42 11.08 2.08 14.48
CA ALA A 42 11.49 3.14 15.40
C ALA A 42 12.69 2.74 16.27
N ASN A 43 12.74 1.47 16.73
CA ASN A 43 13.86 0.95 17.50
C ASN A 43 15.13 0.76 16.64
N ILE A 44 15.00 0.26 15.41
CA ILE A 44 16.12 0.09 14.47
C ILE A 44 16.73 1.45 14.10
N LEU A 45 15.88 2.47 13.94
CA LEU A 45 16.33 3.84 13.68
C LEU A 45 16.81 4.58 14.95
N HIS A 46 16.89 3.91 16.10
CA HIS A 46 17.24 4.52 17.39
C HIS A 46 16.41 5.76 17.75
N GLN A 47 15.12 5.78 17.37
CA GLN A 47 14.22 6.91 17.53
C GLN A 47 14.70 8.20 16.84
N ALA A 48 15.59 8.08 15.85
CA ALA A 48 16.10 9.22 15.09
C ALA A 48 14.98 9.86 14.23
N PRO A 49 14.99 11.20 14.06
CA PRO A 49 14.05 11.87 13.18
C PRO A 49 14.17 11.39 11.73
N ILE A 50 13.03 11.06 11.12
CA ILE A 50 12.97 10.66 9.71
C ILE A 50 12.97 11.92 8.83
N GLY A 51 13.93 12.00 7.92
CA GLY A 51 14.05 13.09 6.96
C GLY A 51 13.33 12.81 5.64
N MET A 52 13.21 11.54 5.23
CA MET A 52 12.57 11.16 3.98
C MET A 52 12.02 9.73 4.04
N ILE A 53 10.85 9.54 3.42
CA ILE A 53 10.27 8.25 3.09
C ILE A 53 9.93 8.29 1.60
N SER A 54 10.47 7.36 0.82
CA SER A 54 10.28 7.36 -0.63
C SER A 54 10.02 5.95 -1.16
N ASN A 55 9.06 5.81 -2.07
CA ASN A 55 8.88 4.56 -2.82
C ASN A 55 9.95 4.49 -3.92
N THR A 56 10.75 3.42 -3.90
CA THR A 56 11.86 3.24 -4.85
C THR A 56 11.55 2.18 -5.90
N GLY A 57 10.46 1.43 -5.73
CA GLY A 57 9.95 0.49 -6.73
C GLY A 57 9.17 -0.66 -6.11
N ALA A 58 9.27 -1.82 -6.75
CA ALA A 58 8.69 -3.07 -6.28
C ALA A 58 9.62 -4.24 -6.59
N ARG A 59 9.65 -5.21 -5.67
CA ARG A 59 10.31 -6.50 -5.85
C ARG A 59 9.49 -7.38 -6.82
N LYS A 60 10.12 -8.47 -7.28
CA LYS A 60 9.50 -9.46 -8.18
C LYS A 60 8.29 -10.18 -7.57
N ASP A 61 8.20 -10.24 -6.23
CA ASP A 61 7.09 -10.82 -5.48
C ASP A 61 5.90 -9.85 -5.32
N GLY A 62 6.00 -8.62 -5.82
CA GLY A 62 4.99 -7.59 -5.68
C GLY A 62 5.07 -6.79 -4.38
N ALA A 63 6.02 -7.09 -3.49
CA ALA A 63 6.29 -6.26 -2.32
C ALA A 63 6.86 -4.90 -2.75
N GLN A 64 6.36 -3.83 -2.17
CA GLN A 64 6.77 -2.48 -2.55
C GLN A 64 8.02 -2.08 -1.78
N GLU A 65 9.04 -1.61 -2.49
CA GLU A 65 10.29 -1.17 -1.90
C GLU A 65 10.20 0.30 -1.50
N TRP A 66 10.64 0.59 -0.27
CA TRP A 66 10.63 1.92 0.30
C TRP A 66 11.97 2.21 0.97
N LEU A 67 12.50 3.41 0.72
CA LEU A 67 13.67 3.95 1.41
C LEU A 67 13.21 4.85 2.55
N VAL A 68 13.64 4.54 3.77
CA VAL A 68 13.49 5.37 4.96
C VAL A 68 14.86 5.95 5.30
N ARG A 69 14.98 7.27 5.26
CA ARG A 69 16.24 7.98 5.51
C ARG A 69 16.13 8.85 6.75
N THR A 70 17.12 8.69 7.62
CA THR A 70 17.41 9.55 8.77
C THR A 70 18.70 10.35 8.49
N GLN A 71 19.22 11.08 9.48
CA GLN A 71 20.50 11.77 9.31
C GLN A 71 21.68 10.80 9.14
N GLU A 72 21.64 9.64 9.80
CA GLU A 72 22.78 8.75 9.94
C GLU A 72 22.54 7.37 9.30
N CYS A 73 21.31 7.08 8.85
CA CYS A 73 20.96 5.78 8.29
C CYS A 73 19.99 5.89 7.11
N ASP A 74 20.28 5.10 6.08
CA ASP A 74 19.43 4.79 4.94
C ASP A 74 18.99 3.33 5.03
N LEU A 75 17.70 3.11 5.27
CA LEU A 75 17.15 1.78 5.46
C LEU A 75 16.10 1.46 4.40
N THR A 76 16.35 0.39 3.64
CA THR A 76 15.35 -0.16 2.72
C THR A 76 14.40 -1.10 3.47
N VAL A 77 13.11 -0.84 3.36
CA VAL A 77 12.03 -1.66 3.90
C VAL A 77 11.08 -2.09 2.79
N TYR A 78 10.31 -3.14 3.05
CA TYR A 78 9.35 -3.66 2.09
C TYR A 78 7.95 -3.70 2.68
N LEU A 79 6.96 -3.27 1.88
CA LEU A 79 5.55 -3.39 2.21
C LEU A 79 4.94 -4.53 1.41
N VAL A 80 4.55 -5.59 2.10
CA VAL A 80 3.86 -6.74 1.51
C VAL A 80 2.36 -6.49 1.57
N PRO A 81 1.64 -6.48 0.43
CA PRO A 81 0.19 -6.25 0.42
C PRO A 81 -0.56 -7.43 1.06
N VAL A 82 -1.47 -7.12 1.97
CA VAL A 82 -2.39 -8.06 2.62
C VAL A 82 -3.81 -7.72 2.17
N LEU A 83 -4.39 -8.63 1.38
CA LEU A 83 -5.75 -8.48 0.88
C LEU A 83 -6.77 -8.76 2.00
N PRO A 84 -7.86 -8.00 2.06
CA PRO A 84 -8.94 -8.25 3.02
C PRO A 84 -9.71 -9.53 2.65
N ASP A 85 -10.28 -10.19 3.66
CA ASP A 85 -11.24 -11.27 3.45
C ASP A 85 -12.63 -10.67 3.15
N GLY A 86 -12.89 -10.39 1.87
CA GLY A 86 -14.11 -9.74 1.39
C GLY A 86 -13.93 -8.26 1.06
N PRO A 87 -15.02 -7.46 1.06
CA PRO A 87 -14.94 -6.04 0.74
C PRO A 87 -14.07 -5.27 1.74
N GLY A 88 -13.03 -4.60 1.24
CA GLY A 88 -12.14 -3.80 2.07
C GLY A 88 -10.99 -3.18 1.26
N LYS A 89 -10.15 -2.40 1.94
CA LYS A 89 -8.89 -1.90 1.36
C LYS A 89 -7.77 -2.93 1.53
N THR A 90 -6.79 -2.91 0.63
CA THR A 90 -5.51 -3.58 0.85
C THR A 90 -4.81 -2.92 2.04
N THR A 91 -4.31 -3.75 2.96
CA THR A 91 -3.45 -3.32 4.07
C THR A 91 -2.03 -3.82 3.80
N TYR A 92 -1.06 -3.47 4.65
CA TYR A 92 0.34 -3.81 4.41
C TYR A 92 0.99 -4.40 5.66
N SER A 93 1.83 -5.40 5.44
CA SER A 93 2.80 -5.89 6.44
C SER A 93 4.17 -5.31 6.12
N LEU A 94 4.89 -4.87 7.16
CA LEU A 94 6.23 -4.29 7.03
C LEU A 94 7.31 -5.37 7.23
N GLU A 95 8.20 -5.51 6.26
CA GLU A 95 9.41 -6.33 6.36
C GLU A 95 10.64 -5.42 6.43
N ILE A 96 11.52 -5.68 7.40
CA ILE A 96 12.75 -4.90 7.64
C ILE A 96 13.94 -5.87 7.66
N PRO A 97 14.62 -6.11 6.52
CA PRO A 97 15.69 -7.10 6.44
C PRO A 97 17.05 -6.60 6.93
N GLY A 98 17.21 -5.28 7.11
CA GLY A 98 18.47 -4.64 7.52
C GLY A 98 18.39 -3.96 8.87
N THR A 99 19.52 -3.41 9.30
CA THR A 99 19.69 -2.60 10.52
C THR A 99 20.41 -1.30 10.20
N CYS A 100 20.31 -0.33 11.11
CA CYS A 100 21.22 0.81 11.19
C CYS A 100 22.28 0.48 12.24
N ASP A 101 23.54 0.79 11.97
CA ASP A 101 24.69 0.52 12.87
C ASP A 101 24.99 1.71 13.79
#